data_AF-A0A0B8Q1N0-F1
#
_entry.id   AF-A0A0B8Q1N0-F1
#
_cell.length_a   1.000
_cell.length_b   1.000
_cell.length_c   1.000
_cell.angle_alpha   90.00
_cell.angle_beta   90.00
_cell.angle_gamma   90.00
#
_symmetry.space_group_name_H-M   'P 1'
#
loop_
_entity.id
_entity.type
_entity.pdbx_description
1 polymer ?
#
loop_
_entity_poly.entity_id
_entity_poly.type
_entity_poly.pdbx_seq_one_letter_code
_entity_poly.pdbx_strand_id
1 'polypeptide(L)'
;MKKFSLIILTPILLIVLAVAALLLFVDPNQFKPLIVEQTKKHTQLDLTIEGDIGWKFFPSIGFTLGRTTLSNPQGFSSPNMLSVDEVGLDISVLPLLDKELQVGNVTLKGAQIYLETKADGSSNLDVFTAPATEETAAAEQASTETAPAETAPAEPWTISLQGANIENALLEIKDDSAGLYTKLEKVNLNVASFEFDQWTPVTFSFEGVNNEQKFAISGQANAKTNADFTDYQIKDVSVNGSFSQPDFDLQKFELNLDQFALGSFANVKLTANGVAAGNKFDMSTALQAKLEKDLKTFAVQEVALQASLDGPELDIERVTLDLNRFSFGEPGTFQFGLKSKLADMTQNLVASGNLLVDEAISKVSVNSLQMNGTVEGKALPQTPMSIGLESDLSFDLNKSHLDLVLAKLALNDLQFDGSTQVTLADIPKVRFKLHSPEINVDEWTGAGEQAPAEQGGASSGSSTSGNQAATEPDLSALKTVDVAGTITIDKLTASNAKLQNVFTNVAIKDGVLNLKALKARLYQAVSMPKPC
;
A
#
# COMPACT_ATOMS: atom_id res chain seq x y z
N MET A 1 54.38 -45.53 9.01
CA MET A 1 53.41 -44.76 9.80
C MET A 1 54.03 -43.56 10.56
N LYS A 2 55.24 -43.65 11.15
CA LYS A 2 55.86 -42.53 11.91
C LYS A 2 56.19 -41.25 11.09
N LYS A 3 56.52 -41.37 9.80
CA LYS A 3 56.86 -40.21 8.94
C LYS A 3 55.63 -39.40 8.49
N PHE A 4 54.47 -40.04 8.37
CA PHE A 4 53.20 -39.36 8.03
C PHE A 4 52.63 -38.58 9.22
N SER A 5 52.77 -39.09 10.43
CA SER A 5 52.42 -38.35 11.66
C SER A 5 53.24 -37.07 11.79
N LEU A 6 54.54 -37.09 11.47
CA LEU A 6 55.39 -35.91 11.58
C LEU A 6 55.02 -34.82 10.55
N ILE A 7 54.68 -35.19 9.31
CA ILE A 7 54.28 -34.25 8.25
C ILE A 7 52.95 -33.54 8.57
N ILE A 8 52.04 -34.18 9.31
CA ILE A 8 50.76 -33.56 9.74
C ILE A 8 50.94 -32.78 11.06
N LEU A 9 51.79 -33.26 11.97
CA LEU A 9 52.01 -32.62 13.28
C LEU A 9 52.80 -31.31 13.17
N THR A 10 53.76 -31.22 12.24
CA THR A 10 54.58 -30.00 12.04
C THR A 10 53.77 -28.76 11.67
N PRO A 11 52.85 -28.77 10.67
CA PRO A 11 52.04 -27.59 10.36
C PRO A 11 51.07 -27.24 11.50
N ILE A 12 50.50 -28.22 12.20
CA ILE A 12 49.65 -27.97 13.37
C ILE A 12 50.45 -27.28 14.48
N LEU A 13 51.67 -27.75 14.77
CA LEU A 13 52.56 -27.13 15.76
C LEU A 13 52.96 -25.70 15.34
N LEU A 14 53.20 -25.47 14.06
CA LEU A 14 53.48 -24.13 13.50
C LEU A 14 52.28 -23.19 13.68
N ILE A 15 51.06 -23.65 13.43
CA ILE A 15 49.83 -22.87 13.64
C ILE A 15 49.67 -22.53 15.13
N VAL A 16 49.85 -23.51 16.02
CA VAL A 16 49.77 -23.29 17.47
C VAL A 16 50.84 -22.29 17.95
N LEU A 17 52.07 -22.40 17.44
CA LEU A 17 53.14 -21.44 17.75
C LEU A 17 52.86 -20.04 17.19
N ALA A 18 52.28 -19.93 15.99
CA ALA A 18 51.89 -18.65 15.40
C ALA A 18 50.76 -17.99 16.20
N VAL A 19 49.73 -18.75 16.61
CA VAL A 19 48.66 -18.27 17.50
C VAL A 19 49.22 -17.85 18.86
N ALA A 20 50.13 -18.64 19.44
CA ALA A 20 50.80 -18.31 20.69
C ALA A 20 51.66 -17.03 20.56
N ALA A 21 52.38 -16.86 19.45
CA ALA A 21 53.14 -15.64 19.18
C ALA A 21 52.20 -14.44 19.04
N LEU A 22 51.11 -14.56 18.29
CA LEU A 22 50.14 -13.47 18.09
C LEU A 22 49.51 -13.03 19.42
N LEU A 23 49.15 -13.99 20.29
CA LEU A 23 48.68 -13.73 21.65
C LEU A 23 49.72 -13.05 22.56
N LEU A 24 51.03 -13.28 22.32
CA LEU A 24 52.12 -12.68 23.10
C LEU A 24 52.54 -11.30 22.59
N PHE A 25 52.43 -11.04 21.29
CA PHE A 25 52.89 -9.79 20.67
C PHE A 25 51.79 -8.76 20.42
N VAL A 26 50.52 -9.16 20.38
CA VAL A 26 49.38 -8.26 20.10
C VAL A 26 48.39 -8.27 21.27
N ASP A 27 48.43 -7.24 22.11
CA ASP A 27 47.40 -7.01 23.12
C ASP A 27 46.30 -6.08 22.57
N PRO A 28 45.06 -6.56 22.37
CA PRO A 28 43.98 -5.71 21.88
C PRO A 28 43.57 -4.64 22.90
N ASN A 29 43.85 -4.82 24.19
CA ASN A 29 43.45 -3.89 25.24
C ASN A 29 44.21 -2.56 25.19
N GLN A 30 45.35 -2.50 24.50
CA GLN A 30 46.09 -1.26 24.27
C GLN A 30 45.32 -0.24 23.42
N PHE A 31 44.32 -0.71 22.64
CA PHE A 31 43.52 0.17 21.78
C PHE A 31 42.33 0.79 22.51
N LYS A 32 41.92 0.30 23.70
CA LYS A 32 40.77 0.88 24.43
C LYS A 32 40.94 2.37 24.75
N PRO A 33 42.09 2.83 25.31
CA PRO A 33 42.26 4.25 25.61
C PRO A 33 42.19 5.10 24.35
N LEU A 34 42.74 4.61 23.23
CA LEU A 34 42.67 5.29 21.95
C LEU A 34 41.22 5.41 21.45
N ILE A 35 40.42 4.33 21.53
CA ILE A 35 39.00 4.37 21.13
C ILE A 35 38.24 5.37 22.00
N VAL A 36 38.42 5.33 23.32
CA VAL A 36 37.75 6.26 24.26
C VAL A 36 38.15 7.71 24.01
N GLU A 37 39.45 7.98 23.80
CA GLU A 37 39.97 9.32 23.53
C GLU A 37 39.47 9.87 22.19
N GLN A 38 39.51 9.05 21.12
CA GLN A 38 39.00 9.45 19.81
C GLN A 38 37.49 9.66 19.85
N THR A 39 36.72 8.80 20.52
CA THR A 39 35.28 9.02 20.69
C THR A 39 35.03 10.32 21.44
N LYS A 40 35.68 10.57 22.58
CA LYS A 40 35.51 11.82 23.33
C LYS A 40 35.87 13.06 22.50
N LYS A 41 36.94 12.99 21.70
CA LYS A 41 37.36 14.08 20.80
C LYS A 41 36.32 14.38 19.72
N HIS A 42 35.65 13.35 19.19
CA HIS A 42 34.73 13.48 18.06
C HIS A 42 33.26 13.65 18.46
N THR A 43 32.84 13.11 19.60
CA THR A 43 31.44 13.13 20.05
C THR A 43 31.22 14.03 21.25
N GLN A 44 32.29 14.48 21.94
CA GLN A 44 32.23 15.19 23.22
C GLN A 44 31.54 14.40 24.36
N LEU A 45 31.27 13.12 24.14
CA LEU A 45 30.64 12.22 25.10
C LEU A 45 31.64 11.22 25.66
N ASP A 46 31.39 10.73 26.86
CA ASP A 46 32.25 9.75 27.50
C ASP A 46 31.86 8.34 27.05
N LEU A 47 32.82 7.65 26.43
CA LEU A 47 32.70 6.23 26.09
C LEU A 47 33.27 5.39 27.23
N THR A 48 32.49 4.46 27.75
CA THR A 48 32.94 3.45 28.72
C THR A 48 32.88 2.07 28.08
N ILE A 49 33.99 1.32 28.15
CA ILE A 49 34.09 -0.07 27.69
C ILE A 49 34.36 -0.94 28.92
N GLU A 50 33.38 -1.76 29.30
CA GLU A 50 33.51 -2.70 30.42
C GLU A 50 34.22 -3.99 29.98
N GLY A 51 35.10 -4.50 30.85
CA GLY A 51 35.82 -5.75 30.61
C GLY A 51 36.93 -5.62 29.55
N ASP A 52 37.53 -6.76 29.18
CA ASP A 52 38.63 -6.85 28.22
C ASP A 52 38.17 -7.14 26.79
N ILE A 53 38.93 -6.62 25.81
CA ILE A 53 38.72 -6.99 24.41
C ILE A 53 39.12 -8.44 24.27
N GLY A 54 38.12 -9.29 24.07
CA GLY A 54 38.28 -10.71 23.89
C GLY A 54 38.78 -11.05 22.49
N TRP A 55 39.58 -12.11 22.40
CA TRP A 55 39.92 -12.73 21.14
C TRP A 55 39.02 -13.93 20.86
N LYS A 56 38.69 -14.11 19.58
CA LYS A 56 38.06 -15.31 19.02
C LYS A 56 39.00 -15.87 17.95
N PHE A 57 39.30 -17.17 17.98
CA PHE A 57 40.39 -17.75 17.15
C PHE A 57 39.99 -18.88 16.19
N PHE A 58 38.72 -19.27 16.10
CA PHE A 58 38.28 -20.28 15.12
C PHE A 58 36.76 -20.24 14.90
N PRO A 59 36.25 -20.37 13.66
CA PRO A 59 36.95 -20.57 12.37
C PRO A 59 37.58 -19.29 11.76
N SER A 60 37.31 -18.11 12.32
CA SER A 60 37.91 -16.81 11.98
C SER A 60 38.61 -16.20 13.20
N ILE A 61 39.54 -15.25 12.96
CA ILE A 61 40.11 -14.45 14.04
C ILE A 61 39.21 -13.22 14.22
N GLY A 62 38.70 -12.98 15.41
CA GLY A 62 37.82 -11.84 15.69
C GLY A 62 38.11 -11.17 17.01
N PHE A 63 37.65 -9.93 17.12
CA PHE A 63 37.66 -9.16 18.36
C PHE A 63 36.23 -9.04 18.89
N THR A 64 36.07 -9.23 20.19
CA THR A 64 34.79 -9.00 20.87
C THR A 64 34.98 -7.93 21.93
N LEU A 65 34.23 -6.84 21.79
CA LEU A 65 34.11 -5.80 22.79
C LEU A 65 32.93 -6.14 23.70
N GLY A 66 33.14 -6.14 25.02
CA GLY A 66 32.08 -6.31 26.00
C GLY A 66 31.16 -5.08 26.10
N ARG A 67 30.46 -4.95 27.23
CA ARG A 67 29.48 -3.88 27.41
C ARG A 67 30.10 -2.52 27.16
N THR A 68 29.57 -1.80 26.18
CA THR A 68 30.06 -0.51 25.74
C THR A 68 28.94 0.51 25.83
N THR A 69 29.18 1.60 26.56
CA THR A 69 28.18 2.64 26.80
C THR A 69 28.72 4.00 26.42
N LEU A 70 27.93 4.76 25.65
CA LEU A 70 28.14 6.18 25.39
C LEU A 70 27.21 6.98 26.29
N SER A 71 27.77 7.89 27.09
CA SER A 71 26.97 8.72 27.99
C SER A 71 26.02 9.63 27.23
N ASN A 72 24.90 9.99 27.86
CA ASN A 72 24.01 11.04 27.37
C ASN A 72 24.53 12.42 27.84
N PRO A 73 24.29 13.53 27.12
CA PRO A 73 24.53 14.86 27.67
C PRO A 73 23.74 15.09 28.96
N GLN A 74 24.14 16.10 29.75
CA GLN A 74 23.43 16.42 30.99
C GLN A 74 22.00 16.91 30.71
N GLY A 75 21.04 16.48 31.55
CA GLY A 75 19.65 16.95 31.50
C GLY A 75 18.69 16.09 30.68
N PHE A 76 19.12 14.92 30.22
CA PHE A 76 18.27 13.93 29.55
C PHE A 76 17.87 12.78 30.49
N SER A 77 16.78 12.10 30.17
CA SER A 77 16.12 11.10 31.04
C SER A 77 16.91 9.81 31.19
N SER A 78 17.55 9.34 30.10
CA SER A 78 18.42 8.15 30.12
C SER A 78 19.87 8.54 30.41
N PRO A 79 20.59 7.82 31.29
CA PRO A 79 22.00 8.10 31.58
C PRO A 79 22.93 7.84 30.39
N ASN A 80 22.57 6.90 29.51
CA ASN A 80 23.35 6.51 28.35
C ASN A 80 22.53 6.74 27.07
N MET A 81 23.14 7.38 26.08
CA MET A 81 22.52 7.57 24.76
C MET A 81 22.60 6.28 23.93
N LEU A 82 23.72 5.57 24.03
CA LEU A 82 23.95 4.29 23.37
C LEU A 82 24.51 3.31 24.41
N SER A 83 23.95 2.11 24.46
CA SER A 83 24.50 0.98 25.21
C SER A 83 24.51 -0.25 24.30
N VAL A 84 25.56 -1.05 24.36
CA VAL A 84 25.66 -2.30 23.59
C VAL A 84 26.26 -3.34 24.50
N ASP A 85 25.67 -4.54 24.56
CA ASP A 85 26.18 -5.61 25.42
C ASP A 85 27.44 -6.28 24.82
N GLU A 86 27.45 -6.47 23.51
CA GLU A 86 28.59 -7.06 22.78
C GLU A 86 28.70 -6.50 21.36
N VAL A 87 29.92 -6.11 20.98
CA VAL A 87 30.29 -5.80 19.60
C VAL A 87 31.31 -6.82 19.14
N GLY A 88 30.98 -7.59 18.11
CA GLY A 88 31.87 -8.57 17.49
C GLY A 88 32.34 -8.09 16.11
N LEU A 89 33.63 -8.19 15.85
CA LEU A 89 34.24 -7.94 14.54
C LEU A 89 35.10 -9.14 14.16
N ASP A 90 34.69 -9.91 13.16
CA ASP A 90 35.50 -11.00 12.61
C ASP A 90 36.44 -10.45 11.51
N ILE A 91 37.65 -11.00 11.39
CA ILE A 91 38.65 -10.66 10.37
C ILE A 91 39.18 -11.96 9.74
N SER A 92 39.23 -12.00 8.41
CA SER A 92 39.74 -13.17 7.68
C SER A 92 41.28 -13.21 7.71
N VAL A 93 41.87 -14.37 8.03
CA VAL A 93 43.33 -14.49 8.22
C VAL A 93 44.10 -14.69 6.92
N LEU A 94 43.58 -15.50 6.00
CA LEU A 94 44.27 -15.83 4.74
C LEU A 94 44.58 -14.58 3.91
N PRO A 95 43.64 -13.64 3.69
CA PRO A 95 43.90 -12.43 2.89
C PRO A 95 44.90 -11.45 3.52
N LEU A 96 45.11 -11.51 4.85
CA LEU A 96 46.11 -10.67 5.52
C LEU A 96 47.54 -11.00 5.06
N LEU A 97 47.80 -12.23 4.57
CA LEU A 97 49.10 -12.58 3.98
C LEU A 97 49.35 -11.82 2.67
N ASP A 98 48.28 -11.51 1.94
CA ASP A 98 48.29 -10.75 0.69
C ASP A 98 48.04 -9.25 0.91
N LYS A 99 48.04 -8.80 2.18
CA LYS A 99 47.78 -7.41 2.61
C LYS A 99 46.35 -6.90 2.33
N GLU A 100 45.37 -7.80 2.23
CA GLU A 100 43.96 -7.45 2.12
C GLU A 100 43.26 -7.52 3.49
N LEU A 101 42.61 -6.43 3.92
CA LEU A 101 41.81 -6.41 5.13
C LEU A 101 40.35 -6.70 4.80
N GLN A 102 39.97 -7.97 4.90
CA GLN A 102 38.59 -8.40 4.73
C GLN A 102 37.91 -8.48 6.11
N VAL A 103 36.98 -7.55 6.34
CA VAL A 103 36.11 -7.55 7.53
C VAL A 103 35.05 -8.62 7.31
N GLY A 104 35.02 -9.61 8.19
CA GLY A 104 34.08 -10.72 8.16
C GLY A 104 32.66 -10.29 8.57
N ASN A 105 32.08 -10.99 9.54
CA ASN A 105 30.80 -10.63 10.12
C ASN A 105 30.98 -9.55 11.19
N VAL A 106 30.15 -8.51 11.13
CA VAL A 106 29.96 -7.56 12.21
C VAL A 106 28.74 -7.99 13.02
N THR A 107 28.91 -8.14 14.34
CA THR A 107 27.83 -8.54 15.24
C THR A 107 27.58 -7.45 16.28
N LEU A 108 26.31 -7.11 16.48
CA LEU A 108 25.85 -6.14 17.46
C LEU A 108 24.75 -6.78 18.31
N LYS A 109 25.02 -7.04 19.59
CA LYS A 109 24.04 -7.67 20.50
C LYS A 109 23.57 -6.70 21.57
N GLY A 110 22.27 -6.68 21.80
CA GLY A 110 21.65 -5.92 22.88
C GLY A 110 21.87 -4.41 22.77
N ALA A 111 22.00 -3.89 21.54
CA ALA A 111 22.16 -2.45 21.34
C ALA A 111 20.90 -1.69 21.74
N GLN A 112 21.05 -0.66 22.56
CA GLN A 112 19.98 0.18 23.07
C GLN A 112 20.34 1.62 22.73
N ILE A 113 19.49 2.27 21.94
CA ILE A 113 19.66 3.64 21.49
C ILE A 113 18.51 4.47 22.06
N TYR A 114 18.85 5.55 22.75
CA TYR A 114 17.89 6.49 23.33
C TYR A 114 18.04 7.84 22.67
N LEU A 115 17.03 8.27 21.94
CA LEU A 115 16.92 9.58 21.31
C LEU A 115 15.84 10.37 22.05
N GLU A 116 16.20 11.54 22.56
CA GLU A 116 15.28 12.38 23.32
C GLU A 116 15.35 13.82 22.84
N THR A 117 14.18 14.38 22.52
CA THR A 117 13.95 15.80 22.27
C THR A 117 13.06 16.33 23.39
N LYS A 118 13.55 17.33 24.12
CA LYS A 118 12.84 17.95 25.25
C LYS A 118 11.75 18.91 24.77
N ALA A 119 10.87 19.30 25.69
CA ALA A 119 9.81 20.27 25.42
C ALA A 119 10.32 21.66 24.98
N ASP A 120 11.58 22.00 25.29
CA ASP A 120 12.24 23.22 24.83
C ASP A 120 12.81 23.11 23.40
N GLY A 121 12.66 21.95 22.75
CA GLY A 121 13.15 21.64 21.41
C GLY A 121 14.59 21.16 21.35
N SER A 122 15.33 21.12 22.48
CA SER A 122 16.70 20.61 22.48
C SER A 122 16.75 19.08 22.45
N SER A 123 17.65 18.54 21.63
CA SER A 123 17.82 17.10 21.41
C SER A 123 19.16 16.62 21.96
N ASN A 124 19.21 15.36 22.43
CA ASN A 124 20.49 14.76 22.79
C ASN A 124 21.41 14.52 21.58
N LEU A 125 20.88 14.65 20.36
CA LEU A 125 21.65 14.63 19.12
C LEU A 125 22.37 15.95 18.81
N ASP A 126 22.01 17.05 19.46
CA ASP A 126 22.56 18.38 19.16
C ASP A 126 24.09 18.44 19.37
N VAL A 127 24.61 17.58 20.26
CA VAL A 127 26.05 17.42 20.52
C VAL A 127 26.86 17.03 19.27
N PHE A 128 26.26 16.34 18.31
CA PHE A 128 26.93 15.93 17.06
C PHE A 128 26.89 17.00 15.96
N THR A 129 26.09 18.06 16.14
CA THR A 129 25.91 19.12 15.16
C THR A 129 26.57 20.44 15.55
N ALA A 130 27.06 20.55 16.79
CA ALA A 130 27.82 21.70 17.24
C ALA A 130 29.13 21.82 16.42
N PRO A 131 29.41 22.97 15.78
CA PRO A 131 30.70 23.18 15.14
C PRO A 131 31.79 23.03 16.21
N ALA A 132 32.79 22.20 15.94
CA ALA A 132 33.96 22.09 16.80
C ALA A 132 34.54 23.49 16.98
N THR A 133 34.39 24.05 18.18
CA THR A 133 34.97 25.34 18.52
C THR A 133 36.47 25.26 18.27
N GLU A 134 36.95 26.01 17.29
CA GLU A 134 38.38 26.18 17.01
C GLU A 134 39.04 26.88 18.20
N GLU A 135 39.48 26.10 19.19
CA GLU A 135 40.64 26.38 20.02
C GLU A 135 41.66 25.29 19.62
N THR A 136 42.67 25.53 18.80
CA THR A 136 43.76 26.47 19.06
C THR A 136 44.55 26.65 17.75
N ALA A 137 44.37 27.78 17.07
CA ALA A 137 45.40 28.28 16.17
C ALA A 137 46.41 29.07 17.02
N ALA A 138 47.63 28.53 17.11
CA ALA A 138 48.90 29.16 17.50
C ALA A 138 49.58 28.49 18.72
N ALA A 139 50.33 27.43 18.45
CA ALA A 139 51.75 27.33 18.84
C ALA A 139 52.35 26.00 18.34
N GLU A 140 52.89 25.98 17.12
CA GLU A 140 54.09 25.20 16.85
C GLU A 140 54.80 25.73 15.60
N GLN A 141 55.61 26.78 15.81
CA GLN A 141 56.82 26.94 15.03
C GLN A 141 57.75 25.78 15.40
N ALA A 142 57.66 24.68 14.65
CA ALA A 142 58.68 23.66 14.60
C ALA A 142 59.56 23.91 13.36
N SER A 143 60.81 24.25 13.64
CA SER A 143 62.00 23.66 13.05
C SER A 143 61.89 23.20 11.60
N THR A 144 62.51 23.98 10.71
CA THR A 144 62.95 23.55 9.39
C THR A 144 64.06 22.52 9.57
N GLU A 145 63.73 21.23 9.57
CA GLU A 145 64.73 20.16 9.47
C GLU A 145 64.27 19.10 8.47
N THR A 146 64.91 19.18 7.30
CA THR A 146 65.24 18.13 6.33
C THR A 146 64.38 16.87 6.31
N ALA A 147 63.54 16.78 5.28
CA ALA A 147 62.93 15.53 4.83
C ALA A 147 63.99 14.52 4.32
N PRO A 148 63.96 13.26 4.78
CA PRO A 148 64.40 12.13 3.98
C PRO A 148 63.20 11.50 3.27
N ALA A 149 63.34 11.39 1.95
CA ALA A 149 62.83 10.33 1.07
C ALA A 149 61.42 9.76 1.30
N GLU A 150 60.53 10.07 0.34
CA GLU A 150 59.61 9.14 -0.34
C GLU A 150 59.47 7.75 0.32
N THR A 151 58.52 7.63 1.25
CA THR A 151 57.80 6.37 1.43
C THR A 151 56.88 6.21 0.24
N ALA A 152 57.04 5.10 -0.50
CA ALA A 152 56.11 4.67 -1.53
C ALA A 152 54.65 4.80 -1.04
N PRO A 153 53.69 5.16 -1.90
CA PRO A 153 52.29 5.18 -1.51
C PRO A 153 51.94 3.78 -0.99
N ALA A 154 51.60 3.67 0.29
CA ALA A 154 51.03 2.45 0.83
C ALA A 154 49.79 2.14 -0.02
N GLU A 155 49.80 1.00 -0.71
CA GLU A 155 48.64 0.61 -1.51
C GLU A 155 47.40 0.63 -0.61
N PRO A 156 46.31 1.30 -1.04
CA PRO A 156 45.15 1.50 -0.20
C PRO A 156 44.55 0.14 0.13
N TRP A 157 44.37 -0.12 1.43
CA TRP A 157 43.71 -1.32 1.91
C TRP A 157 42.30 -1.38 1.33
N THR A 158 41.95 -2.48 0.65
CA THR A 158 40.58 -2.74 0.21
C THR A 158 39.78 -3.28 1.40
N ILE A 159 38.76 -2.54 1.83
CA ILE A 159 37.86 -2.94 2.92
C ILE A 159 36.64 -3.60 2.31
N SER A 160 36.39 -4.88 2.61
CA SER A 160 35.15 -5.59 2.28
C SER A 160 34.45 -6.04 3.56
N LEU A 161 33.11 -5.98 3.58
CA LEU A 161 32.27 -6.44 4.68
C LEU A 161 31.55 -7.71 4.24
N GLN A 162 31.80 -8.85 4.89
CA GLN A 162 31.14 -10.11 4.53
C GLN A 162 29.74 -10.21 5.08
N GLY A 163 29.42 -9.70 6.27
CA GLY A 163 28.05 -9.85 6.79
C GLY A 163 27.77 -8.98 7.99
N ALA A 164 26.49 -8.90 8.35
CA ALA A 164 26.03 -8.08 9.45
C ALA A 164 24.96 -8.82 10.25
N ASN A 165 25.10 -8.79 11.57
CA ASN A 165 24.16 -9.43 12.49
C ASN A 165 23.83 -8.47 13.63
N ILE A 166 22.55 -8.14 13.77
CA ILE A 166 22.01 -7.35 14.87
C ILE A 166 21.08 -8.28 15.63
N GLU A 167 21.28 -8.41 16.94
CA GLU A 167 20.47 -9.26 17.81
C GLU A 167 19.88 -8.46 18.96
N ASN A 168 18.55 -8.50 19.07
CA ASN A 168 17.78 -7.89 20.15
C ASN A 168 18.12 -6.41 20.41
N ALA A 169 18.23 -5.62 19.34
CA ALA A 169 18.40 -4.18 19.49
C ALA A 169 17.07 -3.48 19.86
N LEU A 170 17.21 -2.30 20.48
CA LEU A 170 16.15 -1.43 20.94
C LEU A 170 16.46 0.01 20.54
N LEU A 171 15.46 0.70 20.00
CA LEU A 171 15.51 2.13 19.71
C LEU A 171 14.32 2.78 20.41
N GLU A 172 14.58 3.75 21.26
CA GLU A 172 13.56 4.55 21.92
C GLU A 172 13.73 6.01 21.49
N ILE A 173 12.67 6.58 20.93
CA ILE A 173 12.58 7.96 20.49
C ILE A 173 11.47 8.62 21.30
N LYS A 174 11.85 9.63 22.09
CA LYS A 174 10.94 10.42 22.89
C LYS A 174 11.05 11.88 22.47
N ASP A 175 9.99 12.43 21.88
CA ASP A 175 9.92 13.84 21.53
C ASP A 175 8.81 14.52 22.33
N ASP A 176 9.21 15.16 23.44
CA ASP A 176 8.32 15.89 24.33
C ASP A 176 7.80 17.19 23.68
N SER A 177 8.45 17.70 22.63
CA SER A 177 7.99 18.88 21.90
C SER A 177 6.82 18.56 20.97
N ALA A 178 6.82 17.36 20.38
CA ALA A 178 5.80 16.86 19.46
C ALA A 178 4.77 15.92 20.13
N GLY A 179 5.00 15.50 21.38
CA GLY A 179 4.17 14.50 22.07
C GLY A 179 4.29 13.12 21.45
N LEU A 180 5.45 12.78 20.88
CA LEU A 180 5.69 11.53 20.16
C LEU A 180 6.51 10.59 21.04
N TYR A 181 6.03 9.35 21.16
CA TYR A 181 6.78 8.24 21.74
C TYR A 181 6.85 7.08 20.77
N THR A 182 8.05 6.73 20.31
CA THR A 182 8.28 5.55 19.48
C THR A 182 9.30 4.64 20.15
N LYS A 183 8.96 3.37 20.30
CA LYS A 183 9.88 2.35 20.79
C LYS A 183 9.88 1.19 19.81
N LEU A 184 11.05 0.89 19.25
CA LEU A 184 11.32 -0.35 18.52
C LEU A 184 12.08 -1.29 19.45
N GLU A 185 11.64 -2.54 19.51
CA GLU A 185 12.25 -3.59 20.33
C GLU A 185 12.36 -4.90 19.55
N LYS A 186 13.19 -5.81 20.06
CA LYS A 186 13.51 -7.07 19.38
C LYS A 186 13.93 -6.85 17.92
N VAL A 187 14.70 -5.79 17.67
CA VAL A 187 15.23 -5.50 16.34
C VAL A 187 16.32 -6.52 16.06
N ASN A 188 16.06 -7.40 15.10
CA ASN A 188 17.01 -8.38 14.60
C ASN A 188 17.23 -8.16 13.10
N LEU A 189 18.47 -8.28 12.66
CA LEU A 189 18.86 -8.23 11.26
C LEU A 189 19.97 -9.26 11.06
N ASN A 190 19.81 -10.16 10.12
CA ASN A 190 20.87 -11.05 9.69
C ASN A 190 21.08 -10.89 8.20
N VAL A 191 22.28 -10.45 7.83
CA VAL A 191 22.80 -10.44 6.47
C VAL A 191 23.89 -11.51 6.44
N ALA A 192 23.63 -12.62 5.77
CA ALA A 192 24.60 -13.69 5.60
C ALA A 192 25.82 -13.21 4.79
N SER A 193 26.81 -14.09 4.60
CA SER A 193 28.02 -13.77 3.84
C SER A 193 27.69 -13.24 2.42
N PHE A 194 27.89 -11.94 2.25
CA PHE A 194 27.69 -11.13 1.07
C PHE A 194 28.91 -11.19 0.16
N GLU A 195 28.65 -11.50 -1.10
CA GLU A 195 29.59 -11.40 -2.21
C GLU A 195 28.86 -10.82 -3.42
N PHE A 196 29.56 -10.01 -4.22
CA PHE A 196 29.00 -9.52 -5.47
C PHE A 196 28.63 -10.68 -6.41
N ASP A 197 27.55 -10.49 -7.15
CA ASP A 197 27.00 -11.47 -8.09
C ASP A 197 26.56 -12.82 -7.45
N GLN A 198 26.54 -12.91 -6.11
CA GLN A 198 26.03 -14.05 -5.35
C GLN A 198 24.74 -13.70 -4.61
N TRP A 199 23.88 -14.71 -4.46
CA TRP A 199 22.66 -14.58 -3.67
C TRP A 199 22.98 -14.63 -2.18
N THR A 200 22.57 -13.60 -1.46
CA THR A 200 22.80 -13.43 -0.02
C THR A 200 21.47 -13.48 0.72
N PRO A 201 21.25 -14.49 1.59
CA PRO A 201 20.11 -14.52 2.49
C PRO A 201 20.13 -13.32 3.45
N VAL A 202 18.99 -12.68 3.59
CA VAL A 202 18.72 -11.58 4.52
C VAL A 202 17.46 -11.90 5.31
N THR A 203 17.52 -11.80 6.63
CA THR A 203 16.34 -11.89 7.50
C THR A 203 16.28 -10.69 8.43
N PHE A 204 15.08 -10.27 8.78
CA PHE A 204 14.88 -9.17 9.72
C PHE A 204 13.62 -9.40 10.56
N SER A 205 13.60 -8.85 11.76
CA SER A 205 12.38 -8.73 12.56
C SER A 205 12.47 -7.54 13.50
N PHE A 206 11.33 -6.92 13.79
CA PHE A 206 11.21 -5.89 14.81
C PHE A 206 9.77 -5.79 15.28
N GLU A 207 9.61 -5.44 16.55
CA GLU A 207 8.33 -5.08 17.15
C GLU A 207 8.43 -3.63 17.59
N GLY A 208 7.29 -2.94 17.71
CA GLY A 208 7.33 -1.58 18.19
C GLY A 208 5.99 -1.02 18.59
N VAL A 209 6.09 0.09 19.29
CA VAL A 209 4.97 0.94 19.65
C VAL A 209 5.23 2.35 19.19
N ASN A 210 4.20 3.00 18.66
CA ASN A 210 4.18 4.43 18.39
C ASN A 210 2.91 4.99 19.03
N ASN A 211 3.07 5.64 20.19
CA ASN A 211 1.97 6.03 21.06
C ASN A 211 1.04 4.82 21.37
N GLU A 212 -0.20 4.83 20.87
CA GLU A 212 -1.17 3.74 21.04
C GLU A 212 -1.07 2.64 19.97
N GLN A 213 -0.30 2.87 18.91
CA GLN A 213 -0.13 1.94 17.81
C GLN A 213 0.89 0.87 18.19
N LYS A 214 0.58 -0.39 17.91
CA LYS A 214 1.48 -1.54 18.06
C LYS A 214 1.71 -2.18 16.72
N PHE A 215 2.94 -2.56 16.42
CA PHE A 215 3.27 -3.25 15.18
C PHE A 215 4.36 -4.30 15.39
N ALA A 216 4.33 -5.32 14.55
CA ALA A 216 5.36 -6.33 14.48
C ALA A 216 5.59 -6.65 13.00
N ILE A 217 6.85 -6.69 12.57
CA ILE A 217 7.22 -7.01 11.19
C ILE A 217 8.37 -8.00 11.24
N SER A 218 8.31 -9.00 10.38
CA SER A 218 9.39 -9.94 10.13
C SER A 218 9.48 -10.24 8.65
N GLY A 219 10.66 -10.54 8.15
CA GLY A 219 10.80 -10.90 6.77
C GLY A 219 12.10 -11.58 6.43
N GLN A 220 12.12 -12.16 5.24
CA GLN A 220 13.26 -12.80 4.64
C GLN A 220 13.30 -12.51 3.14
N ALA A 221 14.50 -12.48 2.58
CA ALA A 221 14.75 -12.36 1.15
C ALA A 221 16.13 -12.91 0.81
N ASN A 222 16.36 -13.29 -0.44
CA ASN A 222 17.69 -13.44 -1.01
C ASN A 222 17.98 -12.23 -1.89
N ALA A 223 19.05 -11.49 -1.62
CA ALA A 223 19.45 -10.31 -2.38
C ALA A 223 20.72 -10.58 -3.20
N LYS A 224 20.85 -9.97 -4.37
CA LYS A 224 22.05 -10.03 -5.21
C LYS A 224 22.28 -8.68 -5.88
N THR A 225 23.53 -8.25 -5.93
CA THR A 225 23.96 -7.06 -6.67
C THR A 225 25.35 -7.26 -7.28
N ASN A 226 25.64 -6.54 -8.35
CA ASN A 226 27.00 -6.43 -8.90
C ASN A 226 27.83 -5.36 -8.15
N ALA A 227 29.14 -5.33 -8.41
CA ALA A 227 30.08 -4.40 -7.80
C ALA A 227 29.77 -2.92 -8.08
N ASP A 228 29.13 -2.63 -9.22
CA ASP A 228 28.74 -1.28 -9.62
C ASP A 228 27.39 -0.82 -9.06
N PHE A 229 26.68 -1.68 -8.31
CA PHE A 229 25.33 -1.40 -7.78
C PHE A 229 24.36 -0.91 -8.87
N THR A 230 24.32 -1.62 -9.98
CA THR A 230 23.42 -1.32 -11.12
C THR A 230 22.46 -2.45 -11.43
N ASP A 231 22.73 -3.67 -10.96
CA ASP A 231 21.86 -4.84 -11.12
C ASP A 231 21.32 -5.29 -9.76
N TYR A 232 20.19 -4.74 -9.35
CA TYR A 232 19.53 -5.13 -8.09
C TYR A 232 18.52 -6.24 -8.34
N GLN A 233 18.74 -7.38 -7.67
CA GLN A 233 17.81 -8.50 -7.72
C GLN A 233 17.47 -8.96 -6.30
N ILE A 234 16.19 -9.28 -6.10
CA ILE A 234 15.70 -9.91 -4.86
C ILE A 234 14.82 -11.09 -5.23
N LYS A 235 14.86 -12.16 -4.45
CA LYS A 235 13.99 -13.32 -4.65
C LYS A 235 13.62 -13.97 -3.33
N ASP A 236 12.62 -14.84 -3.38
CA ASP A 236 12.10 -15.59 -2.23
C ASP A 236 11.74 -14.65 -1.07
N VAL A 237 11.15 -13.50 -1.41
CA VAL A 237 10.77 -12.47 -0.44
C VAL A 237 9.50 -12.93 0.27
N SER A 238 9.54 -12.95 1.59
CA SER A 238 8.38 -13.18 2.45
C SER A 238 8.44 -12.18 3.59
N VAL A 239 7.47 -11.27 3.66
CA VAL A 239 7.31 -10.28 4.73
C VAL A 239 5.99 -10.52 5.42
N ASN A 240 6.02 -10.66 6.74
CA ASN A 240 4.86 -10.85 7.58
C ASN A 240 4.79 -9.73 8.61
N GLY A 241 3.58 -9.35 9.01
CA GLY A 241 3.45 -8.48 10.16
C GLY A 241 2.03 -8.31 10.66
N SER A 242 1.90 -7.51 11.70
CA SER A 242 0.65 -7.15 12.35
C SER A 242 0.69 -5.68 12.74
N PHE A 243 -0.46 -5.04 12.80
CA PHE A 243 -0.59 -3.65 13.23
C PHE A 243 -1.90 -3.47 14.00
N SER A 244 -1.87 -2.75 15.12
CA SER A 244 -3.03 -2.56 15.98
C SER A 244 -3.07 -1.12 16.50
N GLN A 245 -4.23 -0.47 16.42
CA GLN A 245 -4.49 0.86 16.95
C GLN A 245 -5.99 0.95 17.33
N PRO A 246 -6.45 2.03 17.99
CA PRO A 246 -7.88 2.23 18.23
C PRO A 246 -8.70 2.05 16.94
N ASP A 247 -9.77 1.26 17.03
CA ASP A 247 -10.70 0.95 15.93
C ASP A 247 -10.12 0.21 14.71
N PHE A 248 -8.84 -0.20 14.74
CA PHE A 248 -8.24 -0.96 13.64
C PHE A 248 -7.18 -1.95 14.13
N ASP A 249 -7.42 -3.24 13.87
CA ASP A 249 -6.57 -4.36 14.25
C ASP A 249 -6.27 -5.24 13.04
N LEU A 250 -5.13 -5.00 12.37
CA LEU A 250 -4.57 -5.88 11.35
C LEU A 250 -3.82 -7.02 12.02
N GLN A 251 -4.50 -8.15 12.16
CA GLN A 251 -3.98 -9.34 12.85
C GLN A 251 -2.80 -9.97 12.11
N LYS A 252 -2.87 -10.03 10.78
CA LYS A 252 -1.80 -10.51 9.94
C LYS A 252 -1.85 -9.85 8.57
N PHE A 253 -0.70 -9.46 8.05
CA PHE A 253 -0.45 -9.33 6.62
C PHE A 253 0.72 -10.22 6.22
N GLU A 254 0.68 -10.73 5.00
CA GLU A 254 1.76 -11.52 4.40
C GLU A 254 1.97 -11.09 2.96
N LEU A 255 3.17 -10.62 2.63
CA LEU A 255 3.63 -10.24 1.30
C LEU A 255 4.66 -11.25 0.83
N ASN A 256 4.38 -11.93 -0.27
CA ASN A 256 5.32 -12.82 -0.95
C ASN A 256 5.69 -12.25 -2.32
N LEU A 257 6.96 -12.29 -2.66
CA LEU A 257 7.47 -11.99 -4.00
C LEU A 257 8.47 -13.08 -4.42
N ASP A 258 8.29 -13.60 -5.64
CA ASP A 258 9.10 -14.71 -6.15
C ASP A 258 10.51 -14.26 -6.55
N GLN A 259 10.65 -13.41 -7.56
CA GLN A 259 11.90 -12.82 -8.01
C GLN A 259 11.63 -11.49 -8.71
N PHE A 260 12.30 -10.46 -8.23
CA PHE A 260 12.32 -9.15 -8.83
C PHE A 260 13.69 -8.88 -9.46
N ALA A 261 13.63 -8.39 -10.70
CA ALA A 261 14.75 -7.83 -11.43
C ALA A 261 14.20 -6.77 -12.39
N LEU A 262 14.96 -5.70 -12.64
CA LEU A 262 14.55 -4.64 -13.54
C LEU A 262 14.32 -5.18 -14.97
N GLY A 263 13.17 -4.84 -15.55
CA GLY A 263 12.74 -5.30 -16.88
C GLY A 263 12.03 -6.66 -16.92
N SER A 264 11.83 -7.31 -15.77
CA SER A 264 11.15 -8.60 -15.66
C SER A 264 9.87 -8.48 -14.81
N PHE A 265 8.86 -9.29 -15.14
CA PHE A 265 7.68 -9.45 -14.28
C PHE A 265 8.03 -10.30 -13.05
N ALA A 266 7.57 -9.85 -11.89
CA ALA A 266 7.62 -10.53 -10.61
C ALA A 266 6.20 -10.88 -10.16
N ASN A 267 5.99 -12.10 -9.67
CA ASN A 267 4.75 -12.50 -9.03
C ASN A 267 4.73 -11.96 -7.60
N VAL A 268 3.69 -11.19 -7.29
CA VAL A 268 3.45 -10.59 -5.97
C VAL A 268 2.15 -11.16 -5.43
N LYS A 269 2.18 -11.66 -4.20
CA LYS A 269 0.98 -12.07 -3.46
C LYS A 269 0.94 -11.33 -2.14
N LEU A 270 -0.21 -10.74 -1.82
CA LEU A 270 -0.45 -10.07 -0.55
C LEU A 270 -1.73 -10.63 0.06
N THR A 271 -1.66 -11.08 1.31
CA THR A 271 -2.84 -11.40 2.11
C THR A 271 -2.89 -10.50 3.34
N ALA A 272 -4.09 -10.16 3.79
CA ALA A 272 -4.30 -9.35 4.98
C ALA A 272 -5.64 -9.70 5.63
N ASN A 273 -5.66 -9.88 6.95
CA ASN A 273 -6.88 -10.11 7.71
C ASN A 273 -6.85 -9.35 9.04
N GLY A 274 -8.03 -8.94 9.50
CA GLY A 274 -8.13 -8.13 10.71
C GLY A 274 -9.56 -7.68 11.05
N VAL A 275 -9.66 -6.67 11.90
CA VAL A 275 -10.90 -6.03 12.32
C VAL A 275 -10.77 -4.52 12.15
N ALA A 276 -11.74 -3.89 11.49
CA ALA A 276 -11.81 -2.44 11.32
C ALA A 276 -13.20 -1.94 11.72
N ALA A 277 -13.25 -1.03 12.70
CA ALA A 277 -14.48 -0.49 13.28
C ALA A 277 -15.50 -1.60 13.67
N GLY A 278 -15.00 -2.71 14.23
CA GLY A 278 -15.81 -3.86 14.64
C GLY A 278 -16.15 -4.87 13.52
N ASN A 279 -15.80 -4.59 12.26
CA ASN A 279 -16.05 -5.47 11.12
C ASN A 279 -14.80 -6.30 10.80
N LYS A 280 -14.95 -7.62 10.69
CA LYS A 280 -13.84 -8.51 10.32
C LYS A 280 -13.61 -8.40 8.82
N PHE A 281 -12.38 -8.24 8.38
CA PHE A 281 -12.03 -8.25 6.97
C PHE A 281 -11.01 -9.34 6.66
N ASP A 282 -11.08 -9.84 5.44
CA ASP A 282 -10.09 -10.72 4.83
C ASP A 282 -9.86 -10.25 3.39
N MET A 283 -8.61 -10.16 2.98
CA MET A 283 -8.19 -9.71 1.67
C MET A 283 -7.03 -10.56 1.16
N SER A 284 -7.09 -10.91 -0.12
CA SER A 284 -6.02 -11.57 -0.85
C SER A 284 -5.88 -10.92 -2.22
N THR A 285 -4.66 -10.65 -2.65
CA THR A 285 -4.37 -10.19 -3.99
C THR A 285 -3.15 -10.90 -4.54
N ALA A 286 -3.23 -11.29 -5.80
CA ALA A 286 -2.11 -11.77 -6.59
C ALA A 286 -1.98 -10.90 -7.85
N LEU A 287 -0.76 -10.56 -8.23
CA LEU A 287 -0.49 -9.82 -9.47
C LEU A 287 0.91 -10.14 -9.99
N GLN A 288 1.15 -9.84 -11.25
CA GLN A 288 2.48 -9.73 -11.82
C GLN A 288 2.83 -8.26 -12.04
N ALA A 289 3.94 -7.79 -11.48
CA ALA A 289 4.42 -6.42 -11.65
C ALA A 289 5.80 -6.38 -12.30
N LYS A 290 6.02 -5.42 -13.20
CA LYS A 290 7.32 -5.15 -13.81
C LYS A 290 7.66 -3.67 -13.64
N LEU A 291 8.90 -3.40 -13.24
CA LEU A 291 9.52 -2.08 -13.30
C LEU A 291 10.64 -2.13 -14.34
N GLU A 292 10.59 -1.24 -15.33
CA GLU A 292 11.64 -1.15 -16.35
C GLU A 292 12.94 -0.54 -15.82
N LYS A 293 14.03 -0.72 -16.58
CA LYS A 293 15.36 -0.21 -16.22
C LYS A 293 15.44 1.32 -16.13
N ASP A 294 14.48 2.04 -16.71
CA ASP A 294 14.39 3.50 -16.61
C ASP A 294 13.83 4.00 -15.26
N LEU A 295 13.39 3.08 -14.38
CA LEU A 295 12.74 3.33 -13.09
C LEU A 295 11.47 4.20 -13.15
N LYS A 296 10.87 4.31 -14.33
CA LYS A 296 9.69 5.16 -14.60
C LYS A 296 8.54 4.36 -15.18
N THR A 297 8.85 3.41 -16.05
CA THR A 297 7.84 2.61 -16.72
C THR A 297 7.50 1.39 -15.86
N PHE A 298 6.22 1.29 -15.49
CA PHE A 298 5.69 0.14 -14.78
C PHE A 298 4.57 -0.52 -15.58
N ALA A 299 4.45 -1.84 -15.45
CA ALA A 299 3.35 -2.61 -16.00
C ALA A 299 2.84 -3.59 -14.96
N VAL A 300 1.53 -3.84 -14.97
CA VAL A 300 0.89 -4.80 -14.08
C VAL A 300 0.01 -5.72 -14.92
N GLN A 301 0.00 -7.01 -14.62
CA GLN A 301 -0.86 -7.98 -15.28
C GLN A 301 -1.30 -9.08 -14.31
N GLU A 302 -2.29 -9.87 -14.74
CA GLU A 302 -2.86 -10.96 -13.93
C GLU A 302 -3.23 -10.53 -12.51
N VAL A 303 -3.82 -9.34 -12.35
CA VAL A 303 -4.32 -8.89 -11.05
C VAL A 303 -5.55 -9.72 -10.72
N ALA A 304 -5.56 -10.33 -9.55
CA ALA A 304 -6.68 -11.02 -8.97
C ALA A 304 -6.78 -10.58 -7.51
N LEU A 305 -7.70 -9.68 -7.22
CA LEU A 305 -8.01 -9.21 -5.88
C LEU A 305 -9.32 -9.85 -5.42
N GLN A 306 -9.32 -10.33 -4.18
CA GLN A 306 -10.50 -10.81 -3.48
C GLN A 306 -10.52 -10.18 -2.08
N ALA A 307 -11.69 -9.71 -1.65
CA ALA A 307 -11.90 -9.21 -0.30
C ALA A 307 -13.26 -9.65 0.25
N SER A 308 -13.39 -9.68 1.58
CA SER A 308 -14.64 -9.87 2.29
C SER A 308 -14.66 -9.01 3.56
N LEU A 309 -15.86 -8.70 4.03
CA LEU A 309 -16.09 -7.92 5.24
C LEU A 309 -17.30 -8.48 5.97
N ASP A 310 -17.12 -9.06 7.15
CA ASP A 310 -18.18 -9.58 8.00
C ASP A 310 -18.46 -8.56 9.12
N GLY A 311 -19.63 -7.92 9.04
CA GLY A 311 -20.07 -6.85 9.94
C GLY A 311 -21.56 -6.92 10.25
N PRO A 312 -22.01 -6.36 11.38
CA PRO A 312 -23.42 -6.44 11.81
C PRO A 312 -24.39 -5.68 10.90
N GLU A 313 -23.97 -4.56 10.31
CA GLU A 313 -24.80 -3.74 9.40
C GLU A 313 -24.42 -3.92 7.93
N LEU A 314 -23.17 -4.31 7.67
CA LEU A 314 -22.58 -4.46 6.34
C LEU A 314 -21.86 -5.80 6.27
N ASP A 315 -22.43 -6.72 5.49
CA ASP A 315 -21.85 -8.04 5.23
C ASP A 315 -21.50 -8.13 3.74
N ILE A 316 -20.21 -8.14 3.43
CA ILE A 316 -19.65 -8.32 2.10
C ILE A 316 -19.08 -9.73 2.04
N GLU A 317 -19.89 -10.68 1.55
CA GLU A 317 -19.45 -12.06 1.35
C GLU A 317 -18.22 -12.14 0.44
N ARG A 318 -18.21 -11.33 -0.64
CA ARG A 318 -17.09 -11.29 -1.59
C ARG A 318 -17.10 -10.03 -2.45
N VAL A 319 -15.95 -9.39 -2.58
CA VAL A 319 -15.60 -8.49 -3.67
C VAL A 319 -14.47 -9.13 -4.46
N THR A 320 -14.55 -9.12 -5.79
CA THR A 320 -13.46 -9.54 -6.68
C THR A 320 -13.12 -8.45 -7.69
N LEU A 321 -11.85 -8.35 -8.04
CA LEU A 321 -11.35 -7.55 -9.14
C LEU A 321 -10.27 -8.34 -9.87
N ASP A 322 -10.58 -8.76 -11.09
CA ASP A 322 -9.65 -9.40 -12.00
C ASP A 322 -9.27 -8.44 -13.12
N LEU A 323 -7.99 -8.33 -13.43
CA LEU A 323 -7.45 -7.53 -14.53
C LEU A 323 -6.39 -8.35 -15.26
N ASN A 324 -6.61 -8.65 -16.54
CA ASN A 324 -5.67 -9.49 -17.29
C ASN A 324 -4.32 -8.79 -17.51
N ARG A 325 -4.34 -7.48 -17.79
CA ARG A 325 -3.19 -6.63 -18.10
C ARG A 325 -3.60 -5.17 -17.93
N PHE A 326 -2.65 -4.37 -17.50
CA PHE A 326 -2.68 -2.92 -17.58
C PHE A 326 -1.36 -2.38 -18.13
N SER A 327 -1.45 -1.67 -19.24
CA SER A 327 -0.38 -0.86 -19.80
C SER A 327 -1.00 0.34 -20.51
N PHE A 328 -0.31 1.49 -20.49
CA PHE A 328 -0.78 2.66 -21.23
C PHE A 328 -0.74 2.38 -22.73
N GLY A 329 -1.79 2.81 -23.45
CA GLY A 329 -1.93 2.58 -24.89
C GLY A 329 -2.44 1.19 -25.29
N GLU A 330 -2.45 0.22 -24.37
CA GLU A 330 -2.96 -1.13 -24.63
C GLU A 330 -4.29 -1.39 -23.91
N PRO A 331 -5.29 -2.01 -24.57
CA PRO A 331 -6.52 -2.38 -23.91
C PRO A 331 -6.31 -3.58 -22.95
N GLY A 332 -6.87 -3.48 -21.75
CA GLY A 332 -6.94 -4.54 -20.74
C GLY A 332 -8.38 -4.93 -20.43
N THR A 333 -8.65 -6.21 -20.19
CA THR A 333 -9.96 -6.69 -19.73
C THR A 333 -10.02 -6.70 -18.21
N PHE A 334 -11.10 -6.18 -17.64
CA PHE A 334 -11.38 -6.32 -16.22
C PHE A 334 -12.67 -7.11 -15.98
N GLN A 335 -12.76 -7.74 -14.82
CA GLN A 335 -13.99 -8.25 -14.25
C GLN A 335 -14.06 -7.83 -12.77
N PHE A 336 -15.18 -7.24 -12.39
CA PHE A 336 -15.51 -6.88 -11.02
C PHE A 336 -16.68 -7.73 -10.55
N GLY A 337 -16.59 -8.28 -9.35
CA GLY A 337 -17.65 -9.02 -8.69
C GLY A 337 -17.95 -8.43 -7.33
N LEU A 338 -19.24 -8.37 -6.96
CA LEU A 338 -19.68 -7.99 -5.63
C LEU A 338 -20.83 -8.90 -5.22
N LYS A 339 -20.70 -9.55 -4.08
CA LYS A 339 -21.78 -10.24 -3.38
C LYS A 339 -21.83 -9.72 -1.96
N SER A 340 -22.95 -9.12 -1.59
CA SER A 340 -23.13 -8.47 -0.29
C SER A 340 -24.56 -8.54 0.21
N LYS A 341 -24.70 -8.28 1.50
CA LYS A 341 -25.94 -8.06 2.21
C LYS A 341 -25.84 -6.76 2.99
N LEU A 342 -26.76 -5.83 2.71
CA LEU A 342 -26.87 -4.54 3.38
C LEU A 342 -28.28 -4.43 3.95
N ALA A 343 -28.39 -4.43 5.29
CA ALA A 343 -29.68 -4.53 5.99
C ALA A 343 -30.54 -5.71 5.49
N ASP A 344 -31.74 -5.42 4.96
CA ASP A 344 -32.69 -6.40 4.41
C ASP A 344 -32.50 -6.67 2.92
N MET A 345 -31.39 -6.21 2.33
CA MET A 345 -31.12 -6.35 0.89
C MET A 345 -29.94 -7.25 0.60
N THR A 346 -30.11 -8.20 -0.31
CA THR A 346 -29.01 -9.00 -0.87
C THR A 346 -28.70 -8.51 -2.27
N GLN A 347 -27.41 -8.43 -2.59
CA GLN A 347 -26.90 -7.90 -3.84
C GLN A 347 -25.88 -8.88 -4.42
N ASN A 348 -26.00 -9.17 -5.70
CA ASN A 348 -25.00 -9.88 -6.48
C ASN A 348 -24.79 -9.11 -7.77
N LEU A 349 -23.56 -8.71 -8.08
CA LEU A 349 -23.21 -7.89 -9.22
C LEU A 349 -21.94 -8.42 -9.84
N VAL A 350 -21.93 -8.54 -11.17
CA VAL A 350 -20.74 -8.83 -11.95
C VAL A 350 -20.69 -7.82 -13.09
N ALA A 351 -19.58 -7.11 -13.20
CA ALA A 351 -19.28 -6.20 -14.30
C ALA A 351 -18.01 -6.63 -15.01
N SER A 352 -17.93 -6.45 -16.33
CA SER A 352 -16.74 -6.75 -17.11
C SER A 352 -16.64 -5.82 -18.31
N GLY A 353 -15.44 -5.53 -18.78
CA GLY A 353 -15.24 -4.67 -19.94
C GLY A 353 -13.78 -4.53 -20.33
N ASN A 354 -13.53 -3.80 -21.41
CA ASN A 354 -12.19 -3.50 -21.90
C ASN A 354 -11.81 -2.07 -21.51
N LEU A 355 -10.91 -1.92 -20.55
CA LEU A 355 -10.32 -0.65 -20.14
C LEU A 355 -9.15 -0.27 -21.06
N LEU A 356 -9.14 0.95 -21.54
CA LEU A 356 -8.00 1.55 -22.23
C LEU A 356 -7.72 2.91 -21.62
N VAL A 357 -6.47 3.15 -21.24
CA VAL A 357 -5.93 4.46 -20.91
C VAL A 357 -4.87 4.76 -21.95
N ASP A 358 -4.97 5.87 -22.67
CA ASP A 358 -3.98 6.24 -23.67
C ASP A 358 -2.62 6.60 -23.05
N GLU A 359 -1.56 6.61 -23.86
CA GLU A 359 -0.19 6.93 -23.41
C GLU A 359 -0.07 8.32 -22.78
N ALA A 360 -0.88 9.27 -23.24
CA ALA A 360 -0.87 10.65 -22.73
C ALA A 360 -1.71 10.83 -21.46
N ILE A 361 -2.42 9.79 -20.98
CA ILE A 361 -3.38 9.87 -19.87
C ILE A 361 -4.42 10.98 -20.13
N SER A 362 -4.77 11.16 -21.39
CA SER A 362 -5.69 12.19 -21.88
C SER A 362 -7.08 11.63 -22.14
N LYS A 363 -7.19 10.31 -22.35
CA LYS A 363 -8.44 9.62 -22.63
C LYS A 363 -8.48 8.27 -21.91
N VAL A 364 -9.58 8.05 -21.20
CA VAL A 364 -9.93 6.75 -20.61
C VAL A 364 -11.18 6.24 -21.30
N SER A 365 -11.19 4.99 -21.75
CA SER A 365 -12.39 4.36 -22.30
C SER A 365 -12.63 2.98 -21.72
N VAL A 366 -13.91 2.65 -21.54
CA VAL A 366 -14.37 1.31 -21.21
C VAL A 366 -15.30 0.86 -22.32
N ASN A 367 -14.84 -0.12 -23.10
CA ASN A 367 -15.58 -0.65 -24.24
C ASN A 367 -16.16 -2.03 -23.91
N SER A 368 -17.35 -2.30 -24.43
CA SER A 368 -18.10 -3.52 -24.18
C SER A 368 -18.31 -3.78 -22.69
N LEU A 369 -18.64 -2.72 -21.93
CA LEU A 369 -19.02 -2.84 -20.53
C LEU A 369 -20.29 -3.68 -20.47
N GLN A 370 -20.21 -4.81 -19.80
CA GLN A 370 -21.35 -5.66 -19.49
C GLN A 370 -21.47 -5.75 -17.97
N MET A 371 -22.64 -5.48 -17.44
CA MET A 371 -22.92 -5.61 -16.02
C MET A 371 -24.24 -6.36 -15.84
N ASN A 372 -24.19 -7.43 -15.05
CA ASN A 372 -25.34 -8.21 -14.65
C ASN A 372 -25.43 -8.21 -13.14
N GLY A 373 -26.62 -8.03 -12.59
CA GLY A 373 -26.81 -8.09 -11.16
C GLY A 373 -28.22 -8.47 -10.75
N THR A 374 -28.35 -8.89 -9.50
CA THR A 374 -29.62 -9.16 -8.85
C THR A 374 -29.63 -8.48 -7.50
N VAL A 375 -30.70 -7.76 -7.21
CA VAL A 375 -30.94 -7.15 -5.91
C VAL A 375 -32.25 -7.70 -5.37
N GLU A 376 -32.25 -8.24 -4.16
CA GLU A 376 -33.46 -8.73 -3.50
C GLU A 376 -33.69 -7.92 -2.23
N GLY A 377 -34.96 -7.60 -1.93
CA GLY A 377 -35.29 -6.79 -0.77
C GLY A 377 -36.73 -6.33 -0.77
N LYS A 378 -37.33 -6.23 0.42
CA LYS A 378 -38.75 -5.88 0.58
C LYS A 378 -39.09 -4.44 0.16
N ALA A 379 -38.09 -3.55 0.11
CA ALA A 379 -38.26 -2.15 -0.27
C ALA A 379 -38.20 -1.92 -1.79
N LEU A 380 -37.93 -2.96 -2.58
CA LEU A 380 -37.86 -2.86 -4.04
C LEU A 380 -39.27 -2.88 -4.66
N PRO A 381 -39.51 -2.16 -5.77
CA PRO A 381 -40.77 -2.24 -6.51
C PRO A 381 -41.11 -3.67 -6.96
N GLN A 382 -40.08 -4.44 -7.33
CA GLN A 382 -40.16 -5.86 -7.65
C GLN A 382 -38.96 -6.58 -7.02
N THR A 383 -39.18 -7.79 -6.49
CA THR A 383 -38.12 -8.63 -5.89
C THR A 383 -38.22 -10.07 -6.42
N PRO A 384 -37.13 -10.65 -6.96
CA PRO A 384 -35.82 -10.05 -7.20
C PRO A 384 -35.84 -9.01 -8.32
N MET A 385 -34.99 -7.99 -8.23
CA MET A 385 -34.71 -7.03 -9.30
C MET A 385 -33.46 -7.47 -10.05
N SER A 386 -33.63 -7.88 -11.30
CA SER A 386 -32.55 -8.21 -12.23
C SER A 386 -32.12 -6.96 -12.99
N ILE A 387 -30.82 -6.72 -13.03
CA ILE A 387 -30.17 -5.59 -13.68
C ILE A 387 -29.27 -6.15 -14.78
N GLY A 388 -29.45 -5.70 -16.01
CA GLY A 388 -28.54 -5.96 -17.12
C GLY A 388 -28.13 -4.65 -17.77
N LEU A 389 -26.85 -4.44 -18.03
CA LEU A 389 -26.32 -3.22 -18.64
C LEU A 389 -25.27 -3.60 -19.68
N GLU A 390 -25.39 -3.01 -20.86
CA GLU A 390 -24.42 -3.05 -21.95
C GLU A 390 -24.12 -1.62 -22.39
N SER A 391 -22.86 -1.19 -22.28
CA SER A 391 -22.48 0.18 -22.63
C SER A 391 -21.03 0.34 -23.07
N ASP A 392 -20.78 1.46 -23.76
CA ASP A 392 -19.45 1.98 -24.03
C ASP A 392 -19.31 3.35 -23.38
N LEU A 393 -18.18 3.61 -22.73
CA LEU A 393 -17.89 4.88 -22.08
C LEU A 393 -16.53 5.40 -22.55
N SER A 394 -16.43 6.71 -22.75
CA SER A 394 -15.13 7.36 -22.91
C SER A 394 -15.10 8.73 -22.25
N PHE A 395 -14.02 9.02 -21.55
CA PHE A 395 -13.77 10.28 -20.88
C PHE A 395 -12.51 10.92 -21.46
N ASP A 396 -12.66 12.12 -22.03
CA ASP A 396 -11.56 12.98 -22.49
C ASP A 396 -11.24 13.96 -21.36
N LEU A 397 -10.08 13.79 -20.73
CA LEU A 397 -9.66 14.59 -19.58
C LEU A 397 -9.37 16.04 -19.99
N ASN A 398 -8.82 16.26 -21.18
CA ASN A 398 -8.50 17.60 -21.69
C ASN A 398 -9.76 18.42 -21.95
N LYS A 399 -10.85 17.75 -22.37
CA LYS A 399 -12.15 18.39 -22.60
C LYS A 399 -13.09 18.31 -21.40
N SER A 400 -12.72 17.55 -20.36
CA SER A 400 -13.61 17.17 -19.25
C SER A 400 -14.96 16.64 -19.77
N HIS A 401 -14.89 15.79 -20.80
CA HIS A 401 -16.05 15.35 -21.57
C HIS A 401 -16.24 13.84 -21.46
N LEU A 402 -17.40 13.41 -20.96
CA LEU A 402 -17.85 12.03 -20.90
C LEU A 402 -18.81 11.77 -22.06
N ASP A 403 -18.51 10.77 -22.88
CA ASP A 403 -19.45 10.14 -23.80
C ASP A 403 -19.85 8.78 -23.24
N LEU A 404 -21.15 8.51 -23.18
CA LEU A 404 -21.74 7.23 -22.81
C LEU A 404 -22.71 6.80 -23.90
N VAL A 405 -22.51 5.60 -24.42
CA VAL A 405 -23.45 4.93 -25.33
C VAL A 405 -24.05 3.75 -24.58
N LEU A 406 -25.35 3.82 -24.34
CA LEU A 406 -26.12 2.77 -23.67
C LEU A 406 -26.73 1.87 -24.74
N ALA A 407 -26.12 0.71 -24.97
CA ALA A 407 -26.67 -0.28 -25.90
C ALA A 407 -27.91 -0.93 -25.31
N LYS A 408 -27.88 -1.21 -24.00
CA LYS A 408 -29.01 -1.80 -23.26
C LYS A 408 -28.90 -1.54 -21.77
N LEU A 409 -30.00 -1.15 -21.14
CA LEU A 409 -30.24 -1.24 -19.70
C LEU A 409 -31.55 -2.00 -19.52
N ALA A 410 -31.49 -3.17 -18.89
CA ALA A 410 -32.63 -3.98 -18.52
C ALA A 410 -32.82 -3.92 -16.99
N LEU A 411 -34.05 -3.61 -16.56
CA LEU A 411 -34.50 -3.68 -15.17
C LEU A 411 -35.75 -4.56 -15.15
N ASN A 412 -35.60 -5.85 -14.85
CA ASN A 412 -36.61 -6.88 -15.14
C ASN A 412 -37.11 -6.76 -16.59
N ASP A 413 -38.40 -6.45 -16.80
CA ASP A 413 -39.00 -6.31 -18.12
C ASP A 413 -38.80 -4.93 -18.76
N LEU A 414 -38.39 -3.93 -17.97
CA LEU A 414 -38.10 -2.59 -18.48
C LEU A 414 -36.78 -2.61 -19.26
N GLN A 415 -36.79 -1.99 -20.43
CA GLN A 415 -35.61 -1.88 -21.28
C GLN A 415 -35.40 -0.44 -21.72
N PHE A 416 -34.14 -0.03 -21.75
CA PHE A 416 -33.72 1.30 -22.19
C PHE A 416 -32.45 1.21 -23.03
N ASP A 417 -32.32 2.09 -24.01
CA ASP A 417 -31.10 2.31 -24.78
C ASP A 417 -30.95 3.81 -25.05
N GLY A 418 -29.76 4.25 -25.42
CA GLY A 418 -29.55 5.67 -25.64
C GLY A 418 -28.11 6.13 -25.67
N SER A 419 -27.95 7.44 -25.51
CA SER A 419 -26.64 8.09 -25.43
C SER A 419 -26.71 9.27 -24.48
N THR A 420 -25.62 9.50 -23.76
CA THR A 420 -25.46 10.63 -22.85
C THR A 420 -24.08 11.22 -23.05
N GLN A 421 -24.04 12.56 -23.13
CA GLN A 421 -22.81 13.33 -23.20
C GLN A 421 -22.81 14.29 -22.03
N VAL A 422 -21.74 14.30 -21.25
CA VAL A 422 -21.58 15.19 -20.10
C VAL A 422 -20.32 16.01 -20.28
N THR A 423 -20.43 17.33 -20.23
CA THR A 423 -19.28 18.23 -20.13
C THR A 423 -19.20 18.78 -18.72
N LEU A 424 -18.13 18.45 -18.01
CA LEU A 424 -17.86 18.95 -16.67
C LEU A 424 -17.38 20.41 -16.77
N ALA A 425 -18.12 21.29 -16.11
CA ALA A 425 -17.85 22.72 -15.95
C ALA A 425 -18.45 23.15 -14.61
N ASP A 426 -18.36 24.44 -14.24
CA ASP A 426 -18.99 24.96 -13.00
C ASP A 426 -20.46 24.55 -12.87
N ILE A 427 -21.17 24.50 -14.00
CA ILE A 427 -22.47 23.86 -14.14
C ILE A 427 -22.32 22.74 -15.18
N PRO A 428 -22.42 21.46 -14.79
CA PRO A 428 -22.31 20.34 -15.71
C PRO A 428 -23.40 20.41 -16.78
N LYS A 429 -22.99 20.24 -18.04
CA LYS A 429 -23.88 20.21 -19.20
C LYS A 429 -24.14 18.77 -19.60
N VAL A 430 -25.38 18.32 -19.49
CA VAL A 430 -25.83 16.97 -19.82
C VAL A 430 -26.67 17.03 -21.10
N ARG A 431 -26.30 16.26 -22.10
CA ARG A 431 -27.07 16.06 -23.33
C ARG A 431 -27.40 14.59 -23.46
N PHE A 432 -28.67 14.24 -23.61
CA PHE A 432 -29.05 12.83 -23.65
C PHE A 432 -30.13 12.52 -24.69
N LYS A 433 -30.13 11.28 -25.15
CA LYS A 433 -31.22 10.65 -25.90
C LYS A 433 -31.51 9.32 -25.22
N LEU A 434 -32.73 9.12 -24.79
CA LEU A 434 -33.17 7.89 -24.14
C LEU A 434 -34.34 7.30 -24.92
N HIS A 435 -34.26 6.01 -25.21
CA HIS A 435 -35.29 5.24 -25.86
C HIS A 435 -35.70 4.07 -24.98
N SER A 436 -36.97 3.69 -25.03
CA SER A 436 -37.51 2.50 -24.40
C SER A 436 -38.57 1.88 -25.32
N PRO A 437 -38.49 0.56 -25.63
CA PRO A 437 -39.52 -0.09 -26.42
C PRO A 437 -40.84 -0.21 -25.66
N GLU A 438 -40.80 -0.44 -24.34
CA GLU A 438 -42.02 -0.61 -23.55
C GLU A 438 -41.77 -0.23 -22.09
N ILE A 439 -42.67 0.60 -21.54
CA ILE A 439 -42.71 0.91 -20.12
C ILE A 439 -44.11 0.58 -19.61
N ASN A 440 -44.20 -0.34 -18.65
CA ASN A 440 -45.42 -0.64 -17.92
C ASN A 440 -45.28 -0.17 -16.46
N VAL A 441 -45.80 1.01 -16.16
CA VAL A 441 -45.71 1.61 -14.82
C VAL A 441 -46.58 0.83 -13.83
N ASP A 442 -47.71 0.30 -14.27
CA ASP A 442 -48.67 -0.39 -13.40
C ASP A 442 -48.10 -1.72 -12.89
N GLU A 443 -47.40 -2.45 -13.76
CA GLU A 443 -46.71 -3.70 -13.43
C GLU A 443 -45.43 -3.45 -12.61
N TRP A 444 -44.68 -2.41 -12.94
CA TRP A 444 -43.46 -2.04 -12.20
C TRP A 444 -43.75 -1.60 -10.76
N THR A 445 -44.85 -0.89 -10.53
CA THR A 445 -45.22 -0.36 -9.21
C THR A 445 -46.10 -1.31 -8.39
N GLY A 446 -46.54 -2.44 -8.96
CA GLY A 446 -47.47 -3.37 -8.30
C GLY A 446 -48.90 -2.84 -8.18
N ALA A 447 -49.25 -1.74 -8.87
CA ALA A 447 -50.56 -1.09 -8.79
C ALA A 447 -51.69 -1.89 -9.51
N GLY A 448 -51.36 -3.01 -10.16
CA GLY A 448 -52.31 -3.91 -10.82
C GLY A 448 -53.09 -4.85 -9.90
N GLU A 449 -52.65 -5.05 -8.65
CA GLU A 449 -53.37 -5.88 -7.66
C GLU A 449 -54.22 -5.00 -6.73
N GLN A 450 -55.31 -4.45 -7.29
CA GLN A 450 -56.42 -4.00 -6.47
C GLN A 450 -57.10 -5.22 -5.85
N ALA A 451 -56.98 -5.36 -4.52
CA ALA A 451 -57.85 -6.22 -3.73
C ALA A 451 -59.33 -5.93 -4.04
N PRO A 452 -60.24 -6.93 -4.02
CA PRO A 452 -61.66 -6.70 -4.25
C PRO A 452 -62.18 -5.71 -3.21
N ALA A 453 -62.79 -4.61 -3.68
CA ALA A 453 -63.49 -3.69 -2.82
C ALA A 453 -64.68 -4.41 -2.16
N GLU A 454 -64.56 -4.70 -0.86
CA GLU A 454 -65.73 -5.07 -0.05
C GLU A 454 -66.65 -3.85 0.07
N GLN A 455 -67.87 -4.03 -0.45
CA GLN A 455 -68.99 -3.13 -0.21
C GLN A 455 -69.35 -3.12 1.27
N GLY A 456 -69.28 -1.95 1.90
CA GLY A 456 -69.77 -1.75 3.26
C GLY A 456 -70.15 -0.29 3.52
N GLY A 457 -71.45 -0.01 3.43
CA GLY A 457 -72.16 0.95 4.29
C GLY A 457 -71.80 2.44 4.17
N ALA A 458 -72.70 3.20 3.55
CA ALA A 458 -72.75 4.65 3.68
C ALA A 458 -72.87 5.09 5.15
N SER A 459 -71.98 5.98 5.58
CA SER A 459 -72.32 7.00 6.57
C SER A 459 -71.69 8.32 6.16
N SER A 460 -72.56 9.33 5.98
CA SER A 460 -72.19 10.71 5.73
C SER A 460 -71.45 11.27 6.95
N GLY A 461 -70.14 11.40 6.83
CA GLY A 461 -69.32 12.26 7.68
C GLY A 461 -68.59 13.24 6.77
N SER A 462 -68.99 14.50 6.80
CA SER A 462 -68.28 15.58 6.12
C SER A 462 -66.86 15.70 6.67
N SER A 463 -65.88 15.13 5.99
CA SER A 463 -64.47 15.46 6.19
C SER A 463 -64.14 16.68 5.35
N THR A 464 -64.08 17.81 6.04
CA THR A 464 -63.33 19.01 5.68
C THR A 464 -62.08 18.62 4.91
N SER A 465 -61.95 19.15 3.69
CA SER A 465 -60.70 19.20 2.96
C SER A 465 -59.65 19.87 3.83
N GLY A 466 -58.85 19.06 4.51
CA GLY A 466 -57.61 19.48 5.12
C GLY A 466 -56.73 19.95 3.98
N ASN A 467 -56.65 21.26 3.82
CA ASN A 467 -55.71 21.97 2.97
C ASN A 467 -54.29 21.61 3.46
N GLN A 468 -53.77 20.45 3.07
CA GLN A 468 -52.33 20.24 3.04
C GLN A 468 -51.84 21.21 1.98
N ALA A 469 -51.31 22.35 2.44
CA ALA A 469 -50.50 23.21 1.61
C ALA A 469 -49.45 22.31 0.98
N ALA A 470 -49.55 22.09 -0.34
CA ALA A 470 -48.55 21.41 -1.11
C ALA A 470 -47.22 22.09 -0.78
N THR A 471 -46.39 21.40 0.01
CA THR A 471 -45.07 21.90 0.36
C THR A 471 -44.33 21.99 -0.96
N GLU A 472 -43.99 23.21 -1.38
CA GLU A 472 -43.35 23.40 -2.67
C GLU A 472 -42.12 22.50 -2.74
N PRO A 473 -41.99 21.66 -3.77
CA PRO A 473 -40.83 20.80 -3.93
C PRO A 473 -39.56 21.65 -3.92
N ASP A 474 -38.52 21.21 -3.21
CA ASP A 474 -37.23 21.90 -3.27
C ASP A 474 -36.63 21.76 -4.68
N LEU A 475 -36.51 22.89 -5.39
CA LEU A 475 -35.99 22.97 -6.75
C LEU A 475 -34.52 23.41 -6.79
N SER A 476 -33.84 23.46 -5.63
CA SER A 476 -32.42 23.82 -5.52
C SER A 476 -31.52 22.97 -6.44
N ALA A 477 -31.84 21.68 -6.59
CA ALA A 477 -31.15 20.74 -7.47
C ALA A 477 -31.23 21.11 -8.97
N LEU A 478 -32.23 21.87 -9.42
CA LEU A 478 -32.34 22.27 -10.83
C LEU A 478 -31.32 23.36 -11.22
N LYS A 479 -30.69 24.01 -10.24
CA LYS A 479 -29.65 25.02 -10.47
C LYS A 479 -28.25 24.40 -10.62
N THR A 480 -28.08 23.14 -10.26
CA THR A 480 -26.76 22.48 -10.23
C THR A 480 -26.40 21.83 -11.57
N VAL A 481 -27.28 21.88 -12.58
CA VAL A 481 -27.10 21.15 -13.84
C VAL A 481 -27.85 21.80 -15.02
N ASP A 482 -27.21 21.85 -16.19
CA ASP A 482 -27.82 22.19 -17.48
C ASP A 482 -28.13 20.89 -18.24
N VAL A 483 -29.40 20.49 -18.29
CA VAL A 483 -29.84 19.26 -18.96
C VAL A 483 -30.55 19.62 -20.26
N ALA A 484 -30.31 18.89 -21.34
CA ALA A 484 -31.22 18.91 -22.49
C ALA A 484 -31.25 17.56 -23.19
N GLY A 485 -32.43 17.06 -23.54
CA GLY A 485 -32.52 15.75 -24.16
C GLY A 485 -33.90 15.35 -24.62
N THR A 486 -33.95 14.19 -25.25
CA THR A 486 -35.19 13.59 -25.76
C THR A 486 -35.42 12.22 -25.15
N ILE A 487 -36.68 11.93 -24.81
CA ILE A 487 -37.14 10.62 -24.36
C ILE A 487 -38.16 10.12 -25.37
N THR A 488 -37.96 8.91 -25.88
CA THR A 488 -38.89 8.20 -26.78
C THR A 488 -39.33 6.89 -26.15
N ILE A 489 -40.64 6.64 -26.12
CA ILE A 489 -41.21 5.38 -25.61
C ILE A 489 -42.19 4.85 -26.65
N ASP A 490 -41.96 3.65 -27.18
CA ASP A 490 -42.83 3.10 -28.23
C ASP A 490 -44.21 2.73 -27.68
N LYS A 491 -44.24 2.10 -26.50
CA LYS A 491 -45.46 1.77 -25.76
C LYS A 491 -45.35 2.15 -24.28
N LEU A 492 -46.32 2.90 -23.78
CA LEU A 492 -46.41 3.29 -22.37
C LEU A 492 -47.77 2.86 -21.81
N THR A 493 -47.75 2.08 -20.75
CA THR A 493 -48.93 1.76 -19.95
C THR A 493 -48.78 2.39 -18.57
N ALA A 494 -49.73 3.25 -18.19
CA ALA A 494 -49.77 3.86 -16.87
C ALA A 494 -51.21 4.17 -16.47
N SER A 495 -51.61 3.81 -15.26
CA SER A 495 -52.98 3.95 -14.76
C SER A 495 -54.03 3.36 -15.71
N ASN A 496 -53.74 2.18 -16.27
CA ASN A 496 -54.52 1.51 -17.33
C ASN A 496 -54.64 2.27 -18.66
N ALA A 497 -54.04 3.45 -18.81
CA ALA A 497 -54.00 4.19 -20.06
C ALA A 497 -52.87 3.65 -20.95
N LYS A 498 -53.23 3.27 -22.19
CA LYS A 498 -52.28 2.76 -23.20
C LYS A 498 -51.95 3.86 -24.20
N LEU A 499 -50.71 4.31 -24.16
CA LEU A 499 -50.14 5.32 -25.05
C LEU A 499 -49.12 4.68 -25.98
N GLN A 500 -49.01 5.23 -27.19
CA GLN A 500 -48.02 4.80 -28.19
C GLN A 500 -47.24 6.00 -28.72
N ASN A 501 -45.99 5.75 -29.12
CA ASN A 501 -45.08 6.73 -29.71
C ASN A 501 -44.98 8.01 -28.85
N VAL A 502 -44.70 7.82 -27.55
CA VAL A 502 -44.53 8.93 -26.63
C VAL A 502 -43.19 9.59 -26.93
N PHE A 503 -43.20 10.90 -27.15
CA PHE A 503 -42.01 11.71 -27.37
C PHE A 503 -42.01 12.91 -26.44
N THR A 504 -40.91 13.09 -25.73
CA THR A 504 -40.71 14.18 -24.78
C THR A 504 -39.39 14.87 -25.07
N ASN A 505 -39.39 16.20 -25.17
CA ASN A 505 -38.17 17.02 -25.27
C ASN A 505 -38.09 17.92 -24.03
N VAL A 506 -37.06 17.69 -23.22
CA VAL A 506 -36.89 18.33 -21.92
C VAL A 506 -35.60 19.15 -21.93
N ALA A 507 -35.64 20.31 -21.29
CA ALA A 507 -34.44 21.07 -20.96
C ALA A 507 -34.54 21.62 -19.53
N ILE A 508 -33.44 21.58 -18.78
CA ILE A 508 -33.27 22.27 -17.50
C ILE A 508 -32.15 23.27 -17.70
N LYS A 509 -32.41 24.54 -17.41
CA LYS A 509 -31.40 25.59 -17.46
C LYS A 509 -31.69 26.65 -16.41
N ASP A 510 -30.67 27.05 -15.67
CA ASP A 510 -30.75 28.12 -14.65
C ASP A 510 -31.88 27.88 -13.61
N GLY A 511 -32.09 26.62 -13.19
CA GLY A 511 -33.16 26.27 -12.26
C GLY A 511 -34.55 26.11 -12.87
N VAL A 512 -34.70 26.28 -14.18
CA VAL A 512 -36.00 26.20 -14.88
C VAL A 512 -36.09 24.92 -15.72
N LEU A 513 -37.04 24.06 -15.37
CA LEU A 513 -37.45 22.91 -16.19
C LEU A 513 -38.40 23.38 -17.30
N ASN A 514 -38.03 23.14 -18.55
CA ASN A 514 -38.80 23.46 -19.74
C ASN A 514 -39.12 22.19 -20.53
N LEU A 515 -40.41 21.88 -20.64
CA LEU A 515 -40.93 20.81 -21.49
C LEU A 515 -41.25 21.39 -22.88
N LYS A 516 -40.30 21.29 -23.79
CA LYS A 516 -40.39 21.90 -25.14
C LYS A 516 -41.40 21.19 -26.04
N ALA A 517 -41.57 19.89 -25.85
CA ALA A 517 -42.55 19.10 -26.59
C ALA A 517 -42.97 17.87 -25.78
N LEU A 518 -44.26 17.55 -25.85
CA LEU A 518 -44.85 16.29 -25.42
C LEU A 518 -45.84 15.83 -26.49
N LYS A 519 -45.61 14.64 -27.05
CA LYS A 519 -46.49 14.03 -28.07
C LYS A 519 -46.76 12.59 -27.66
N ALA A 520 -48.01 12.14 -27.78
CA ALA A 520 -48.39 10.75 -27.56
C ALA A 520 -49.65 10.43 -28.39
N ARG A 521 -49.82 9.17 -28.78
CA ARG A 521 -51.05 8.68 -29.41
C ARG A 521 -51.80 7.78 -28.43
N LEU A 522 -53.09 8.01 -28.25
CA LEU A 522 -53.95 7.12 -27.45
C LEU A 522 -54.31 5.89 -28.27
N TYR A 523 -54.20 4.70 -27.65
CA TYR A 523 -54.64 3.46 -28.30
C TYR A 523 -56.16 3.44 -28.47
N GLN A 524 -56.67 3.54 -29.70
CA GLN A 524 -58.08 3.29 -30.00
C GLN A 524 -58.31 1.79 -30.19
N ALA A 525 -59.02 1.16 -29.26
CA ALA A 525 -59.62 -0.15 -29.51
C ALA A 525 -60.71 0.02 -30.58
N VAL A 526 -60.45 -0.46 -31.79
CA VAL A 526 -61.51 -0.61 -32.81
C VAL A 526 -62.43 -1.73 -32.33
N SER A 527 -63.57 -1.38 -31.74
CA SER A 527 -64.65 -2.33 -31.53
C SER A 527 -65.22 -2.69 -32.90
N MET A 528 -64.93 -3.90 -33.38
CA MET A 528 -65.69 -4.48 -34.50
C MET A 528 -67.14 -4.69 -34.02
N PRO A 529 -68.16 -4.13 -34.69
CA PRO A 529 -69.53 -4.51 -34.41
C PRO A 529 -69.74 -5.97 -34.84
N LYS A 530 -70.22 -6.81 -33.92
CA LYS A 530 -70.73 -8.15 -34.26
C LYS A 530 -71.83 -7.98 -35.31
N PRO A 531 -71.81 -8.70 -36.44
CA PRO A 531 -72.97 -8.77 -37.32
C PRO A 531 -74.13 -9.46 -36.57
N CYS A 532 -75.31 -8.86 -36.69
CA CYS A 532 -76.57 -9.27 -36.05
C CYS A 532 -76.99 -10.71 -36.35
#